data_AF-A0A7W2TTQ0-F1
#
_entry.id   AF-A0A7W2TTQ0-F1
#
_cell.length_a   1.000
_cell.length_b   1.000
_cell.length_c   1.000
_cell.angle_alpha   90.00
_cell.angle_beta   90.00
_cell.angle_gamma   90.00
#
_symmetry.space_group_name_H-M   'P 1'
#
loop_
_entity.id
_entity.type
_entity.pdbx_description
1 polymer ?
#
loop_
_entity_poly.entity_id
_entity_poly.type
_entity_poly.pdbx_seq_one_letter_code
_entity_poly.pdbx_strand_id
1 'polypeptide(L)'
;MSILLYGQKADRTHENKMLRAFIQALKADWGSAGKDITLIANSMWGGHEIDLVCILPAAILVVDFKHYSGHLIGTENGPWQVDGAPVKGGSDHRANPFQQIRDYKFAIIEWLENHQLLGNRNLGHINGAVVFSGPITGEIDLSVRASYWFHTTDLDCCPTTLADLASTEFRVYPRDIESIIKALGAQEIDFDFGQDNYQPKTEPIPPVFIPRTDAAKKPVESTTTEPNWAYKADIEQVKQESAKAEQNLTAEPEPVEPASAAPKQDPLTAHPIPPQKSRMSGMFKSAIIVGGVFLTMALVSQIYPTIGQSSPAVTITSQQVQSVESLAQPQVNTLAMNRQGYQSAATPVATRNASDTTYIEQIEAHNTAQYVGQEVTACGTVAQTTPFRKGVYLNLDKAHPQQSLTLVVWDESLAAVENKLGRLSGLVGVDVCARGPVGEYRNRPQIQINAASAVHLKSHYLQVAAASQQTNEVSVERIEAFRAPFYVGKQVMACGVLADISKFTKGVYLSLDKKYPNQSLTLIVWDENIAPLETKFGSFNSKIGRTFCALGTIEKYKKNLQIQIENPKFLRLMLN
;
A
#
# COMPACT_ATOMS: atom_id res chain seq x y z
N MET A 1 -22.23 -29.07 -6.80
CA MET A 1 -22.35 -28.55 -5.42
C MET A 1 -21.49 -29.37 -4.48
N SER A 2 -20.24 -28.95 -4.37
CA SER A 2 -19.42 -29.12 -3.19
C SER A 2 -19.40 -27.78 -2.45
N ILE A 3 -19.97 -27.77 -1.25
CA ILE A 3 -19.59 -26.79 -0.24
C ILE A 3 -18.46 -27.49 0.54
N LEU A 4 -17.24 -26.95 0.47
CA LEU A 4 -16.13 -27.43 1.28
C LEU A 4 -15.90 -26.46 2.43
N LEU A 5 -15.57 -26.97 3.62
CA LEU A 5 -15.32 -26.16 4.81
C LEU A 5 -13.95 -26.48 5.39
N TYR A 6 -13.14 -25.44 5.57
CA TYR A 6 -11.81 -25.49 6.16
C TYR A 6 -11.67 -24.46 7.29
N GLY A 7 -10.60 -24.58 8.07
CA GLY A 7 -10.22 -23.60 9.09
C GLY A 7 -10.35 -24.16 10.49
N GLN A 8 -11.03 -23.43 11.40
CA GLN A 8 -11.23 -23.85 12.79
C GLN A 8 -12.66 -23.56 13.27
N LYS A 9 -13.01 -24.15 14.43
CA LYS A 9 -14.23 -23.82 15.18
C LYS A 9 -13.95 -22.56 16.03
N ALA A 10 -14.87 -21.60 16.06
CA ALA A 10 -14.73 -20.42 16.91
C ALA A 10 -14.82 -20.79 18.41
N ASP A 11 -14.16 -20.05 19.29
CA ASP A 11 -14.35 -20.18 20.74
C ASP A 11 -15.75 -19.74 21.20
N ARG A 12 -16.43 -18.87 20.42
CA ARG A 12 -17.71 -18.27 20.80
C ARG A 12 -18.89 -19.01 20.20
N THR A 13 -19.86 -19.33 21.04
CA THR A 13 -21.08 -20.08 20.66
C THR A 13 -21.92 -19.37 19.57
N HIS A 14 -21.94 -18.02 19.55
CA HIS A 14 -22.75 -17.27 18.59
C HIS A 14 -22.13 -17.25 17.19
N GLU A 15 -20.81 -17.07 17.05
CA GLU A 15 -20.11 -17.13 15.75
C GLU A 15 -20.26 -18.50 15.09
N ASN A 16 -20.14 -19.60 15.85
CA ASN A 16 -20.43 -20.94 15.36
C ASN A 16 -21.88 -21.14 14.89
N LYS A 17 -22.85 -20.48 15.54
CA LYS A 17 -24.27 -20.53 15.15
C LYS A 17 -24.54 -19.71 13.88
N MET A 18 -23.88 -18.55 13.73
CA MET A 18 -23.91 -17.73 12.51
C MET A 18 -23.36 -18.51 11.31
N LEU A 19 -22.16 -19.10 11.44
CA LEU A 19 -21.52 -19.91 10.41
C LEU A 19 -22.40 -21.10 9.97
N ARG A 20 -23.02 -21.79 10.94
CA ARG A 20 -23.94 -22.90 10.66
C ARG A 20 -25.17 -22.44 9.86
N ALA A 21 -25.82 -21.36 10.30
CA ALA A 21 -27.02 -20.84 9.64
C ALA A 21 -26.71 -20.35 8.21
N PHE A 22 -25.57 -19.69 8.02
CA PHE A 22 -25.05 -19.28 6.70
C PHE A 22 -24.86 -20.48 5.75
N ILE A 23 -24.27 -21.56 6.25
CA ILE A 23 -24.12 -22.82 5.49
C ILE A 23 -25.48 -23.48 5.20
N GLN A 24 -26.44 -23.39 6.11
CA GLN A 24 -27.79 -23.93 5.91
C GLN A 24 -28.56 -23.14 4.84
N ALA A 25 -28.48 -21.81 4.84
CA ALA A 25 -29.04 -20.97 3.78
C ALA A 25 -28.44 -21.28 2.41
N LEU A 26 -27.11 -21.42 2.32
CA LEU A 26 -26.43 -21.85 1.08
C LEU A 26 -26.86 -23.25 0.62
N LYS A 27 -27.05 -24.21 1.54
CA LYS A 27 -27.54 -25.56 1.19
C LYS A 27 -28.99 -25.56 0.71
N ALA A 28 -29.82 -24.64 1.21
CA ALA A 28 -31.22 -24.49 0.78
C ALA A 28 -31.33 -23.90 -0.64
N ASP A 29 -30.61 -22.80 -0.93
CA ASP A 29 -30.67 -22.14 -2.25
C ASP A 29 -29.83 -22.86 -3.31
N TRP A 30 -28.61 -23.30 -2.98
CA TRP A 30 -27.66 -23.82 -3.99
C TRP A 30 -27.68 -25.35 -4.13
N GLY A 31 -28.45 -26.06 -3.28
CA GLY A 31 -28.53 -27.52 -3.20
C GLY A 31 -28.70 -28.23 -4.55
N SER A 32 -29.55 -27.68 -5.41
CA SER A 32 -29.82 -28.16 -6.77
C SER A 32 -29.11 -27.38 -7.88
N ALA A 33 -28.53 -26.22 -7.56
CA ALA A 33 -27.99 -25.26 -8.54
C ALA A 33 -26.61 -25.63 -9.10
N GLY A 34 -25.98 -26.69 -8.58
CA GLY A 34 -24.68 -27.18 -9.07
C GLY A 34 -23.47 -26.32 -8.70
N LYS A 35 -23.66 -25.11 -8.19
CA LYS A 35 -22.61 -24.16 -7.74
C LYS A 35 -21.66 -24.80 -6.72
N ASP A 36 -20.37 -24.51 -6.81
CA ASP A 36 -19.34 -24.99 -5.88
C ASP A 36 -18.68 -23.80 -5.17
N ILE A 37 -18.38 -23.96 -3.87
CA ILE A 37 -17.85 -22.90 -3.00
C ILE A 37 -16.95 -23.51 -1.91
N THR A 38 -15.82 -22.86 -1.64
CA THR A 38 -14.96 -23.22 -0.50
C THR A 38 -15.07 -22.15 0.57
N LEU A 39 -15.29 -22.58 1.81
CA LEU A 39 -15.42 -21.75 3.00
C LEU A 39 -14.19 -21.97 3.88
N ILE A 40 -13.56 -20.89 4.35
CA ILE A 40 -12.43 -20.95 5.28
C ILE A 40 -12.79 -20.13 6.51
N ALA A 41 -13.21 -20.80 7.59
CA ALA A 41 -13.79 -20.18 8.79
C ALA A 41 -12.76 -20.03 9.92
N ASN A 42 -12.90 -18.96 10.73
CA ASN A 42 -12.12 -18.67 11.93
C ASN A 42 -10.62 -18.86 11.69
N SER A 43 -10.09 -18.09 10.75
CA SER A 43 -8.77 -18.32 10.15
C SER A 43 -7.87 -17.09 10.22
N MET A 44 -6.56 -17.32 10.26
CA MET A 44 -5.55 -16.29 10.55
C MET A 44 -4.86 -15.82 9.26
N TRP A 45 -5.16 -14.58 8.83
CA TRP A 45 -4.64 -13.98 7.60
C TRP A 45 -3.86 -12.71 7.94
N GLY A 46 -2.56 -12.66 7.64
CA GLY A 46 -1.72 -11.48 7.90
C GLY A 46 -1.66 -11.03 9.37
N GLY A 47 -1.99 -11.90 10.34
CA GLY A 47 -2.10 -11.54 11.76
C GLY A 47 -3.50 -11.06 12.19
N HIS A 48 -4.50 -11.14 11.30
CA HIS A 48 -5.91 -10.89 11.59
C HIS A 48 -6.68 -12.21 11.66
N GLU A 49 -7.45 -12.41 12.73
CA GLU A 49 -8.46 -13.45 12.82
C GLU A 49 -9.72 -13.01 12.05
N ILE A 50 -10.20 -13.87 11.14
CA ILE A 50 -11.30 -13.58 10.22
C ILE A 50 -12.34 -14.69 10.33
N ASP A 51 -13.57 -14.30 10.66
CA ASP A 51 -14.72 -15.17 10.92
C ASP A 51 -14.96 -16.16 9.76
N LEU A 52 -14.94 -15.65 8.51
CA LEU A 52 -15.11 -16.46 7.32
C LEU A 52 -14.50 -15.79 6.07
N VAL A 53 -13.87 -16.60 5.21
CA VAL A 53 -13.53 -16.25 3.83
C VAL A 53 -14.22 -17.24 2.89
N CYS A 54 -15.04 -16.73 1.97
CA CYS A 54 -15.68 -17.51 0.92
C CYS A 54 -14.87 -17.41 -0.38
N ILE A 55 -14.65 -18.54 -1.04
CA ILE A 55 -13.91 -18.64 -2.30
C ILE A 55 -14.79 -19.31 -3.36
N LEU A 56 -15.03 -18.59 -4.45
CA LEU A 56 -15.88 -18.97 -5.59
C LEU A 56 -15.06 -18.92 -6.89
N PRO A 57 -15.46 -19.63 -7.96
CA PRO A 57 -14.72 -19.61 -9.23
C PRO A 57 -14.54 -18.22 -9.88
N ALA A 58 -15.31 -17.20 -9.48
CA ALA A 58 -15.26 -15.83 -9.99
C ALA A 58 -15.00 -14.74 -8.94
N ALA A 59 -14.90 -15.08 -7.65
CA ALA A 59 -14.79 -14.10 -6.56
C ALA A 59 -14.17 -14.70 -5.28
N ILE A 60 -13.61 -13.84 -4.43
CA ILE A 60 -13.38 -14.12 -3.01
C ILE A 60 -14.16 -13.08 -2.22
N LEU A 61 -14.81 -13.48 -1.14
CA LEU A 61 -15.55 -12.61 -0.22
C LEU A 61 -15.02 -12.79 1.20
N VAL A 62 -14.60 -11.69 1.82
CA VAL A 62 -14.21 -11.61 3.23
C VAL A 62 -15.46 -11.31 4.06
N VAL A 63 -15.73 -12.09 5.11
CA VAL A 63 -16.97 -12.01 5.90
C VAL A 63 -16.67 -11.77 7.37
N ASP A 64 -17.49 -10.90 7.97
CA ASP A 64 -17.55 -10.57 9.39
C ASP A 64 -19.01 -10.71 9.84
N PHE A 65 -19.24 -11.45 10.93
CA PHE A 65 -20.58 -11.78 11.41
C PHE A 65 -21.04 -10.78 12.48
N LYS A 66 -22.27 -10.25 12.34
CA LYS A 66 -22.85 -9.28 13.28
C LYS A 66 -24.26 -9.69 13.73
N HIS A 67 -24.42 -9.86 15.05
CA HIS A 67 -25.67 -10.37 15.64
C HIS A 67 -26.74 -9.27 15.86
N TYR A 68 -27.20 -8.68 14.75
CA TYR A 68 -28.25 -7.67 14.68
C TYR A 68 -29.29 -8.04 13.60
N SER A 69 -30.40 -7.31 13.59
CA SER A 69 -31.53 -7.33 12.65
C SER A 69 -32.32 -6.03 12.85
N GLY A 70 -32.84 -5.40 11.80
CA GLY A 70 -33.55 -4.10 11.89
C GLY A 70 -33.18 -3.09 10.81
N HIS A 71 -33.41 -1.79 11.06
CA HIS A 71 -33.05 -0.72 10.14
C HIS A 71 -31.62 -0.24 10.35
N LEU A 72 -30.74 -0.56 9.40
CA LEU A 72 -29.33 -0.24 9.37
C LEU A 72 -29.10 1.17 8.79
N ILE A 73 -28.39 2.01 9.54
CA ILE A 73 -27.89 3.30 9.10
C ILE A 73 -26.42 3.49 9.52
N GLY A 74 -25.67 4.25 8.74
CA GLY A 74 -24.28 4.59 9.04
C GLY A 74 -23.59 5.20 7.84
N THR A 75 -22.31 5.52 7.99
CA THR A 75 -21.46 5.98 6.88
C THR A 75 -20.12 5.25 6.88
N GLU A 76 -19.39 5.29 5.77
CA GLU A 76 -18.08 4.66 5.60
C GLU A 76 -17.09 4.98 6.74
N ASN A 77 -17.11 6.22 7.23
CA ASN A 77 -16.18 6.73 8.24
C ASN A 77 -16.87 7.17 9.55
N GLY A 78 -18.19 7.03 9.65
CA GLY A 78 -18.99 7.35 10.84
C GLY A 78 -19.38 6.12 11.66
N PRO A 79 -20.08 6.32 12.80
CA PRO A 79 -20.68 5.21 13.55
C PRO A 79 -21.78 4.53 12.74
N TRP A 80 -22.00 3.24 12.98
CA TRP A 80 -23.14 2.49 12.44
C TRP A 80 -24.14 2.18 13.55
N GLN A 81 -25.42 2.11 13.19
CA GLN A 81 -26.51 1.80 14.11
C GLN A 81 -27.54 0.89 13.41
N VAL A 82 -28.13 -0.04 14.16
CA VAL A 82 -29.34 -0.78 13.77
C VAL A 82 -30.41 -0.46 14.80
N ASP A 83 -31.52 0.13 14.38
CA ASP A 83 -32.61 0.62 15.27
C ASP A 83 -32.10 1.49 16.44
N GLY A 84 -31.06 2.30 16.17
CA GLY A 84 -30.39 3.15 17.16
C GLY A 84 -29.34 2.44 18.04
N ALA A 85 -29.27 1.11 18.03
CA ALA A 85 -28.25 0.35 18.74
C ALA A 85 -26.91 0.37 17.97
N PRO A 86 -25.78 0.78 18.58
CA PRO A 86 -24.52 0.95 17.86
C PRO A 86 -23.92 -0.39 17.41
N VAL A 87 -23.59 -0.49 16.13
CA VAL A 87 -22.86 -1.62 15.53
C VAL A 87 -21.38 -1.24 15.46
N LYS A 88 -20.56 -1.87 16.31
CA LYS A 88 -19.10 -1.63 16.36
C LYS A 88 -18.33 -2.57 15.44
N GLY A 89 -17.15 -2.17 15.02
CA GLY A 89 -16.10 -3.12 14.62
C GLY A 89 -15.55 -3.85 15.86
N GLY A 90 -14.97 -5.05 15.68
CA GLY A 90 -14.57 -5.99 16.74
C GLY A 90 -13.44 -5.55 17.68
N SER A 91 -13.07 -4.27 17.71
CA SER A 91 -12.03 -3.71 18.59
C SER A 91 -12.18 -2.19 18.69
N ASP A 92 -11.92 -1.60 19.86
CA ASP A 92 -12.26 -0.18 20.18
C ASP A 92 -11.60 0.89 19.30
N HIS A 93 -10.62 0.55 18.45
CA HIS A 93 -10.04 1.48 17.46
C HIS A 93 -10.80 1.56 16.13
N ARG A 94 -11.81 0.69 15.91
CA ARG A 94 -12.62 0.64 14.68
C ARG A 94 -14.02 1.17 14.96
N ALA A 95 -14.41 2.25 14.28
CA ALA A 95 -15.69 2.93 14.52
C ALA A 95 -16.90 2.09 14.06
N ASN A 96 -16.72 1.26 13.04
CA ASN A 96 -17.77 0.48 12.38
C ASN A 96 -17.23 -0.85 11.79
N PRO A 97 -18.11 -1.79 11.38
CA PRO A 97 -17.74 -3.01 10.69
C PRO A 97 -17.08 -2.83 9.31
N PHE A 98 -17.43 -1.77 8.55
CA PHE A 98 -16.78 -1.52 7.24
C PHE A 98 -15.27 -1.33 7.38
N GLN A 99 -14.81 -0.59 8.38
CA GLN A 99 -13.38 -0.39 8.65
C GLN A 99 -12.69 -1.74 8.95
N GLN A 100 -13.34 -2.60 9.74
CA GLN A 100 -12.85 -3.95 10.00
C GLN A 100 -12.73 -4.80 8.71
N ILE A 101 -13.80 -4.87 7.91
CA ILE A 101 -13.78 -5.64 6.66
C ILE A 101 -12.77 -5.08 5.65
N ARG A 102 -12.62 -3.75 5.56
CA ARG A 102 -11.60 -3.10 4.73
C ARG A 102 -10.20 -3.52 5.14
N ASP A 103 -9.91 -3.45 6.44
CA ASP A 103 -8.60 -3.80 6.98
C ASP A 103 -8.34 -5.32 6.80
N TYR A 104 -9.37 -6.17 6.96
CA TYR A 104 -9.31 -7.62 6.72
C TYR A 104 -9.09 -7.97 5.23
N LYS A 105 -9.76 -7.27 4.31
CA LYS A 105 -9.53 -7.37 2.86
C LYS A 105 -8.07 -7.09 2.51
N PHE A 106 -7.50 -6.00 3.03
CA PHE A 106 -6.11 -5.66 2.73
C PHE A 106 -5.12 -6.64 3.38
N ALA A 107 -5.38 -7.15 4.59
CA ALA A 107 -4.57 -8.21 5.19
C ALA A 107 -4.58 -9.52 4.37
N ILE A 108 -5.72 -9.88 3.76
CA ILE A 108 -5.82 -11.02 2.84
C ILE A 108 -5.07 -10.77 1.53
N ILE A 109 -5.21 -9.58 0.93
CA ILE A 109 -4.46 -9.19 -0.29
C ILE A 109 -2.96 -9.30 -0.04
N GLU A 110 -2.45 -8.66 1.01
CA GLU A 110 -1.02 -8.68 1.37
C GLU A 110 -0.54 -10.11 1.71
N TRP A 111 -1.36 -10.92 2.38
CA TRP A 111 -1.02 -12.31 2.66
C TRP A 111 -0.91 -13.15 1.38
N LEU A 112 -1.84 -12.99 0.43
CA LEU A 112 -1.80 -13.69 -0.87
C LEU A 112 -0.59 -13.27 -1.71
N GLU A 113 -0.29 -11.97 -1.78
CA GLU A 113 0.90 -11.42 -2.46
C GLU A 113 2.20 -12.00 -1.88
N ASN A 114 2.34 -11.99 -0.56
CA ASN A 114 3.54 -12.50 0.13
C ASN A 114 3.73 -14.02 -0.05
N HIS A 115 2.66 -14.79 -0.19
CA HIS A 115 2.71 -16.23 -0.52
C HIS A 115 2.77 -16.51 -2.03
N GLN A 116 2.82 -15.46 -2.87
CA GLN A 116 2.88 -15.54 -4.34
C GLN A 116 1.66 -16.27 -4.95
N LEU A 117 0.54 -16.25 -4.23
CA LEU A 117 -0.71 -16.88 -4.62
C LEU A 117 -1.53 -15.93 -5.50
N LEU A 118 -2.24 -16.49 -6.48
CA LEU A 118 -3.11 -15.75 -7.42
C LEU A 118 -2.42 -14.67 -8.28
N GLY A 119 -1.08 -14.53 -8.25
CA GLY A 119 -0.32 -13.33 -8.65
C GLY A 119 -0.43 -12.76 -10.08
N ASN A 120 -1.28 -13.32 -10.94
CA ASN A 120 -1.65 -12.76 -12.25
C ASN A 120 -3.10 -12.21 -12.26
N ARG A 121 -3.67 -11.87 -11.09
CA ARG A 121 -5.09 -11.48 -10.93
C ARG A 121 -5.21 -10.18 -10.17
N ASN A 122 -6.20 -9.38 -10.52
CA ASN A 122 -6.46 -8.10 -9.85
C ASN A 122 -7.09 -8.36 -8.46
N LEU A 123 -6.24 -8.52 -7.44
CA LEU A 123 -6.65 -8.76 -6.05
C LEU A 123 -7.54 -7.64 -5.46
N GLY A 124 -7.62 -6.48 -6.12
CA GLY A 124 -8.59 -5.43 -5.79
C GLY A 124 -10.06 -5.90 -5.86
N HIS A 125 -10.36 -6.94 -6.66
CA HIS A 125 -11.69 -7.57 -6.79
C HIS A 125 -12.01 -8.60 -5.68
N ILE A 126 -11.16 -8.76 -4.66
CA ILE A 126 -11.57 -9.43 -3.43
C ILE A 126 -12.66 -8.56 -2.76
N ASN A 127 -13.84 -9.10 -2.56
CA ASN A 127 -14.97 -8.38 -1.98
C ASN A 127 -14.99 -8.53 -0.45
N GLY A 128 -15.79 -7.71 0.22
CA GLY A 128 -16.03 -7.80 1.66
C GLY A 128 -17.52 -7.67 1.97
N ALA A 129 -18.02 -8.41 2.97
CA ALA A 129 -19.38 -8.29 3.44
C ALA A 129 -19.48 -8.33 4.97
N VAL A 130 -20.43 -7.58 5.50
CA VAL A 130 -20.94 -7.78 6.87
C VAL A 130 -22.23 -8.57 6.76
N VAL A 131 -22.27 -9.73 7.42
CA VAL A 131 -23.44 -10.64 7.40
C VAL A 131 -24.17 -10.56 8.72
N PHE A 132 -25.42 -10.09 8.65
CA PHE A 132 -26.30 -9.88 9.79
C PHE A 132 -27.15 -11.11 10.13
N SER A 133 -27.46 -11.30 11.42
CA SER A 133 -28.06 -12.51 11.99
C SER A 133 -29.57 -12.72 11.77
N GLY A 134 -30.19 -11.76 11.10
CA GLY A 134 -31.60 -11.66 10.74
C GLY A 134 -31.78 -10.41 9.87
N PRO A 135 -32.99 -10.19 9.33
CA PRO A 135 -33.19 -9.24 8.24
C PRO A 135 -32.67 -7.83 8.51
N ILE A 136 -32.00 -7.23 7.51
CA ILE A 136 -31.64 -5.81 7.52
C ILE A 136 -32.40 -5.01 6.46
N THR A 137 -32.63 -3.74 6.76
CA THR A 137 -33.23 -2.75 5.83
C THR A 137 -32.47 -1.44 5.92
N GLY A 138 -32.59 -0.57 4.92
CA GLY A 138 -31.78 0.65 4.85
C GLY A 138 -30.40 0.40 4.25
N GLU A 139 -29.60 1.46 4.16
CA GLU A 139 -28.32 1.47 3.44
C GLU A 139 -27.26 2.25 4.24
N ILE A 140 -25.99 1.94 3.98
CA ILE A 140 -24.85 2.71 4.49
C ILE A 140 -24.45 3.75 3.44
N ASP A 141 -24.23 4.99 3.88
CA ASP A 141 -23.58 6.03 3.08
C ASP A 141 -22.11 5.65 2.82
N LEU A 142 -21.88 5.05 1.65
CA LEU A 142 -20.59 4.59 1.17
C LEU A 142 -20.13 5.44 0.00
N SER A 143 -18.81 5.70 -0.10
CA SER A 143 -18.29 6.25 -1.34
C SER A 143 -18.55 5.31 -2.53
N VAL A 144 -18.71 5.85 -3.73
CA VAL A 144 -18.88 5.06 -4.97
C VAL A 144 -17.74 4.05 -5.19
N ARG A 145 -16.56 4.30 -4.61
CA ARG A 145 -15.41 3.38 -4.65
C ARG A 145 -15.49 2.25 -3.61
N ALA A 146 -16.27 2.42 -2.54
CA ALA A 146 -16.53 1.38 -1.53
C ALA A 146 -17.64 0.43 -1.98
N SER A 147 -18.74 0.94 -2.53
CA SER A 147 -19.90 0.12 -2.96
C SER A 147 -19.60 -0.89 -4.08
N TYR A 148 -18.52 -0.71 -4.85
CA TYR A 148 -18.08 -1.70 -5.86
C TYR A 148 -17.50 -3.00 -5.29
N TRP A 149 -17.12 -3.06 -4.00
CA TRP A 149 -16.50 -4.25 -3.40
C TRP A 149 -17.00 -4.58 -2.00
N PHE A 150 -17.79 -3.70 -1.39
CA PHE A 150 -18.30 -3.87 -0.03
C PHE A 150 -19.82 -4.00 0.00
N HIS A 151 -20.31 -4.96 0.78
CA HIS A 151 -21.73 -5.32 0.86
C HIS A 151 -22.23 -5.42 2.31
N THR A 152 -23.51 -5.14 2.52
CA THR A 152 -24.26 -5.49 3.74
C THR A 152 -25.38 -6.43 3.36
N THR A 153 -25.50 -7.56 4.05
CA THR A 153 -26.50 -8.59 3.77
C THR A 153 -26.84 -9.34 5.07
N ASP A 154 -27.86 -10.18 5.07
CA ASP A 154 -28.24 -11.03 6.19
C ASP A 154 -28.21 -12.51 5.79
N LEU A 155 -28.46 -13.40 6.76
CA LEU A 155 -28.44 -14.85 6.57
C LEU A 155 -29.46 -15.36 5.52
N ASP A 156 -30.55 -14.62 5.28
CA ASP A 156 -31.58 -15.00 4.31
C ASP A 156 -31.20 -14.53 2.89
N CYS A 157 -30.60 -13.35 2.78
CA CYS A 157 -30.22 -12.73 1.50
C CYS A 157 -28.81 -13.10 1.01
N CYS A 158 -27.92 -13.61 1.87
CA CYS A 158 -26.53 -13.87 1.51
C CYS A 158 -26.31 -14.90 0.38
N PRO A 159 -27.17 -15.92 0.12
CA PRO A 159 -27.00 -16.81 -1.03
C PRO A 159 -27.16 -16.06 -2.37
N THR A 160 -28.07 -15.08 -2.42
CA THR A 160 -28.25 -14.18 -3.57
C THR A 160 -27.04 -13.25 -3.70
N THR A 161 -26.64 -12.58 -2.61
CA THR A 161 -25.45 -11.70 -2.59
C THR A 161 -24.20 -12.42 -3.11
N LEU A 162 -23.99 -13.67 -2.73
CA LEU A 162 -22.88 -14.51 -3.21
C LEU A 162 -23.03 -14.96 -4.67
N ALA A 163 -24.26 -15.13 -5.18
CA ALA A 163 -24.52 -15.52 -6.56
C ALA A 163 -24.24 -14.38 -7.54
N ASP A 164 -24.48 -13.14 -7.12
CA ASP A 164 -24.26 -11.93 -7.90
C ASP A 164 -22.78 -11.49 -7.95
N LEU A 165 -21.89 -12.09 -7.14
CA LEU A 165 -20.46 -11.79 -7.15
C LEU A 165 -19.76 -12.31 -8.41
N ALA A 166 -19.71 -11.47 -9.44
CA ALA A 166 -18.97 -11.70 -10.66
C ALA A 166 -17.85 -10.68 -10.88
N SER A 167 -16.73 -11.14 -11.42
CA SER A 167 -15.67 -10.30 -12.01
C SER A 167 -15.25 -10.89 -13.35
N THR A 168 -14.71 -10.06 -14.25
CA THR A 168 -14.02 -10.50 -15.48
C THR A 168 -12.51 -10.63 -15.26
N GLU A 169 -11.94 -9.84 -14.35
CA GLU A 169 -10.50 -9.80 -14.01
C GLU A 169 -10.11 -10.79 -12.91
N PHE A 170 -11.09 -11.42 -12.25
CA PHE A 170 -10.88 -12.35 -11.16
C PHE A 170 -11.48 -13.73 -11.45
N ARG A 171 -10.65 -14.77 -11.33
CA ARG A 171 -11.05 -16.19 -11.40
C ARG A 171 -10.36 -16.94 -10.27
N VAL A 172 -10.90 -18.09 -9.86
CA VAL A 172 -10.21 -19.02 -8.96
C VAL A 172 -10.38 -20.44 -9.48
N TYR A 173 -9.27 -21.16 -9.65
CA TYR A 173 -9.25 -22.57 -10.06
C TYR A 173 -8.98 -23.47 -8.84
N PRO A 174 -9.41 -24.75 -8.83
CA PRO A 174 -9.23 -25.66 -7.69
C PRO A 174 -7.79 -25.72 -7.16
N ARG A 175 -6.79 -25.83 -8.04
CA ARG A 175 -5.35 -25.79 -7.71
C ARG A 175 -4.94 -24.57 -6.85
N ASP A 176 -5.60 -23.43 -7.06
CA ASP A 176 -5.29 -22.19 -6.37
C ASP A 176 -5.93 -22.21 -4.96
N ILE A 177 -7.12 -22.80 -4.84
CA ILE A 177 -7.80 -23.05 -3.56
C ILE A 177 -6.98 -24.03 -2.72
N GLU A 178 -6.54 -25.15 -3.30
CA GLU A 178 -5.60 -26.10 -2.68
C GLU A 178 -4.33 -25.41 -2.19
N SER A 179 -3.77 -24.50 -2.99
CA SER A 179 -2.56 -23.74 -2.64
C SER A 179 -2.80 -22.77 -1.48
N ILE A 180 -3.98 -22.11 -1.42
CA ILE A 180 -4.40 -21.24 -0.32
C ILE A 180 -4.58 -22.06 0.97
N ILE A 181 -5.36 -23.15 0.94
CA ILE A 181 -5.60 -24.03 2.09
C ILE A 181 -4.27 -24.54 2.66
N LYS A 182 -3.37 -25.01 1.79
CA LYS A 182 -2.05 -25.51 2.15
C LYS A 182 -1.15 -24.43 2.77
N ALA A 183 -1.16 -23.21 2.23
CA ALA A 183 -0.36 -22.11 2.76
C ALA A 183 -0.89 -21.57 4.11
N LEU A 184 -2.21 -21.64 4.35
CA LEU A 184 -2.81 -21.36 5.66
C LEU A 184 -2.58 -22.47 6.69
N GLY A 185 -2.28 -23.70 6.25
CA GLY A 185 -2.35 -24.89 7.09
C GLY A 185 -3.78 -25.23 7.54
N ALA A 186 -4.80 -24.77 6.81
CA ALA A 186 -6.19 -24.93 7.18
C ALA A 186 -6.63 -26.40 7.03
N GLN A 187 -7.29 -26.94 8.06
CA GLN A 187 -7.80 -28.32 8.07
C GLN A 187 -9.27 -28.35 7.65
N GLU A 188 -9.70 -29.44 7.02
CA GLU A 188 -11.12 -29.66 6.68
C GLU A 188 -11.94 -29.87 7.96
N ILE A 189 -13.16 -29.34 8.00
CA ILE A 189 -14.06 -29.43 9.15
C ILE A 189 -15.38 -30.06 8.72
N ASP A 190 -15.88 -31.03 9.51
CA ASP A 190 -17.24 -31.54 9.35
C ASP A 190 -18.27 -30.41 9.55
N PHE A 191 -19.31 -30.42 8.73
CA PHE A 191 -20.43 -29.50 8.79
C PHE A 191 -21.32 -29.70 10.03
N ASP A 192 -21.42 -30.92 10.57
CA ASP A 192 -22.24 -31.17 11.75
C ASP A 192 -21.48 -30.83 13.05
N PHE A 193 -21.35 -29.52 13.32
CA PHE A 193 -20.84 -28.96 14.57
C PHE A 193 -21.72 -29.28 15.81
N GLY A 194 -22.61 -30.28 15.74
CA GLY A 194 -23.53 -30.72 16.79
C GLY A 194 -24.88 -30.02 16.70
N GLN A 195 -25.91 -30.77 16.26
CA GLN A 195 -27.31 -30.37 16.19
C GLN A 195 -27.76 -29.52 17.39
N ASP A 196 -28.01 -28.23 17.14
CA ASP A 196 -28.43 -27.26 18.15
C ASP A 196 -29.19 -26.14 17.42
N ASN A 197 -30.49 -26.01 17.72
CA ASN A 197 -31.47 -25.33 16.86
C ASN A 197 -31.43 -23.79 17.04
N TYR A 198 -30.48 -23.13 16.39
CA TYR A 198 -30.52 -21.67 16.23
C TYR A 198 -31.70 -21.27 15.34
N GLN A 199 -32.61 -20.45 15.87
CA GLN A 199 -33.63 -19.74 15.10
C GLN A 199 -33.07 -18.34 14.76
N PRO A 200 -33.13 -17.89 13.49
CA PRO A 200 -32.87 -16.49 13.13
C PRO A 200 -33.78 -15.53 13.91
N LYS A 201 -33.33 -14.29 14.13
CA LYS A 201 -34.17 -13.28 14.79
C LYS A 201 -35.20 -12.73 13.81
N THR A 202 -36.45 -13.15 14.01
CA THR A 202 -37.63 -12.68 13.25
C THR A 202 -38.25 -11.39 13.80
N GLU A 203 -37.74 -10.84 14.91
CA GLU A 203 -38.27 -9.64 15.56
C GLU A 203 -37.16 -8.62 15.89
N PRO A 204 -37.41 -7.31 15.76
CA PRO A 204 -36.45 -6.26 16.10
C PRO A 204 -36.20 -6.21 17.61
N ILE A 205 -34.95 -6.00 18.01
CA ILE A 205 -34.54 -6.05 19.42
C ILE A 205 -34.88 -4.71 20.09
N PRO A 206 -35.79 -4.66 21.09
CA PRO A 206 -36.06 -3.42 21.79
C PRO A 206 -34.80 -2.92 22.53
N PRO A 207 -34.50 -1.61 22.51
CA PRO A 207 -33.23 -1.09 23.01
C PRO A 207 -33.08 -1.29 24.52
N VAL A 208 -32.13 -2.13 24.93
CA VAL A 208 -31.80 -2.39 26.33
C VAL A 208 -31.08 -1.18 26.92
N PHE A 209 -31.84 -0.26 27.51
CA PHE A 209 -31.29 0.91 28.19
C PHE A 209 -30.63 0.48 29.53
N ILE A 210 -29.30 0.37 29.53
CA ILE A 210 -28.51 0.14 30.74
C ILE A 210 -28.06 1.52 31.28
N PRO A 211 -28.67 2.05 32.36
CA PRO A 211 -28.18 3.27 32.99
C PRO A 211 -26.82 3.01 33.67
N ARG A 212 -25.82 3.85 33.38
CA ARG A 212 -24.51 3.78 34.04
C ARG A 212 -24.62 4.23 35.49
N THR A 213 -24.23 3.37 36.43
CA THR A 213 -24.19 3.64 37.87
C THR A 213 -22.80 4.06 38.35
N ASP A 214 -22.19 5.05 37.67
CA ASP A 214 -20.90 5.62 38.05
C ASP A 214 -21.07 6.80 39.03
N ALA A 215 -21.41 6.49 40.29
CA ALA A 215 -21.45 7.46 41.39
C ALA A 215 -20.72 6.91 42.62
N ALA A 216 -19.49 7.37 42.86
CA ALA A 216 -18.67 6.90 43.98
C ALA A 216 -19.20 7.39 45.34
N LYS A 217 -19.14 6.52 46.36
CA LYS A 217 -19.61 6.80 47.72
C LYS A 217 -18.89 8.00 48.36
N LYS A 218 -19.68 8.93 48.94
CA LYS A 218 -19.42 9.49 50.28
C LYS A 218 -20.74 9.63 51.06
N PRO A 219 -20.77 9.36 52.38
CA PRO A 219 -22.00 9.38 53.17
C PRO A 219 -22.19 10.68 53.96
N VAL A 220 -23.42 11.21 53.98
CA VAL A 220 -23.97 12.11 55.01
C VAL A 220 -25.44 11.71 55.23
N GLU A 221 -26.01 12.11 56.37
CA GLU A 221 -27.19 11.56 57.03
C GLU A 221 -28.55 11.69 56.33
N SER A 222 -29.50 10.94 56.89
CA SER A 222 -30.93 10.94 56.57
C SER A 222 -31.69 12.16 57.08
N THR A 223 -32.70 12.59 56.33
CA THR A 223 -34.01 12.95 56.90
C THR A 223 -35.16 12.54 55.97
N THR A 224 -36.24 12.06 56.58
CA THR A 224 -37.45 11.56 55.91
C THR A 224 -38.42 12.68 55.58
N THR A 225 -39.00 12.70 54.37
CA THR A 225 -40.45 12.91 54.11
C THR A 225 -40.78 12.85 52.62
N GLU A 226 -41.75 12.02 52.23
CA GLU A 226 -42.74 12.43 51.20
C GLU A 226 -43.89 13.18 51.91
N PRO A 227 -44.78 13.88 51.17
CA PRO A 227 -45.96 13.19 50.65
C PRO A 227 -46.41 13.58 49.23
N ASN A 228 -46.51 12.57 48.37
CA ASN A 228 -47.63 12.29 47.46
C ASN A 228 -48.81 13.29 47.42
N TRP A 229 -49.02 13.96 46.26
CA TRP A 229 -50.25 13.96 45.42
C TRP A 229 -50.10 15.00 44.27
N ALA A 230 -51.04 15.19 43.35
CA ALA A 230 -51.55 14.35 42.27
C ALA A 230 -52.53 15.22 41.42
N TYR A 231 -52.62 14.98 40.11
CA TYR A 231 -53.76 15.34 39.23
C TYR A 231 -53.97 16.79 38.69
N LYS A 232 -53.58 16.95 37.40
CA LYS A 232 -54.32 17.52 36.22
C LYS A 232 -55.00 18.92 36.24
N ALA A 233 -55.18 19.41 34.99
CA ALA A 233 -56.00 20.56 34.52
C ALA A 233 -55.39 21.97 34.79
N ASP A 234 -55.46 22.94 33.86
CA ASP A 234 -56.01 22.90 32.48
C ASP A 234 -55.29 23.88 31.51
N ILE A 235 -55.84 24.02 30.30
CA ILE A 235 -55.35 24.79 29.14
C ILE A 235 -55.30 26.34 29.38
N GLU A 236 -54.64 27.08 28.46
CA GLU A 236 -54.93 28.48 28.06
C GLU A 236 -53.90 29.60 28.40
N GLN A 237 -52.61 29.46 28.04
CA GLN A 237 -51.76 30.65 27.76
C GLN A 237 -50.49 30.42 26.90
N VAL A 238 -50.64 30.15 25.60
CA VAL A 238 -49.54 30.30 24.60
C VAL A 238 -50.06 30.94 23.30
N LYS A 239 -50.40 32.23 23.38
CA LYS A 239 -50.55 33.16 22.25
C LYS A 239 -50.19 34.55 22.75
N GLN A 240 -49.40 35.30 21.97
CA GLN A 240 -48.45 36.30 22.48
C GLN A 240 -47.31 35.59 23.24
N GLU A 241 -46.04 35.87 22.99
CA GLU A 241 -45.45 37.03 22.31
C GLU A 241 -45.03 36.75 20.85
N SER A 242 -45.61 37.48 19.90
CA SER A 242 -45.17 37.47 18.50
C SER A 242 -45.45 38.82 17.81
N ALA A 243 -45.02 39.93 18.42
CA ALA A 243 -45.09 41.26 17.83
C ALA A 243 -44.17 42.28 18.55
N LYS A 244 -42.97 42.53 18.00
CA LYS A 244 -42.37 43.87 17.83
C LYS A 244 -40.99 43.83 17.14
N ALA A 245 -41.03 43.52 15.85
CA ALA A 245 -40.06 44.05 14.91
C ALA A 245 -40.85 44.93 13.93
N GLU A 246 -40.86 46.25 14.13
CA GLU A 246 -41.28 47.21 13.10
C GLU A 246 -40.90 48.66 13.48
N GLN A 247 -39.94 49.22 12.73
CA GLN A 247 -39.67 50.63 12.40
C GLN A 247 -38.20 50.73 11.95
N ASN A 248 -37.87 51.17 10.73
CA ASN A 248 -38.74 51.54 9.61
C ASN A 248 -38.00 51.35 8.28
N LEU A 249 -38.69 50.99 7.20
CA LEU A 249 -38.11 50.93 5.84
C LEU A 249 -38.42 52.22 5.06
N THR A 250 -37.45 52.74 4.30
CA THR A 250 -37.69 53.45 3.02
C THR A 250 -36.41 53.52 2.17
N ALA A 251 -36.59 53.36 0.85
CA ALA A 251 -35.72 53.77 -0.26
C ALA A 251 -34.37 53.05 -0.52
N GLU A 252 -34.39 52.18 -1.53
CA GLU A 252 -33.36 51.97 -2.57
C GLU A 252 -33.34 53.18 -3.57
N PRO A 253 -32.44 53.30 -4.60
CA PRO A 253 -31.69 52.23 -5.29
C PRO A 253 -30.22 52.51 -5.76
N GLU A 254 -29.51 51.40 -6.06
CA GLU A 254 -28.46 51.20 -7.10
C GLU A 254 -27.19 52.15 -7.12
N PRO A 255 -26.22 52.05 -8.07
CA PRO A 255 -24.95 51.36 -7.76
C PRO A 255 -23.68 52.16 -8.18
N VAL A 256 -22.47 51.58 -8.01
CA VAL A 256 -21.27 51.78 -8.90
C VAL A 256 -20.07 50.93 -8.43
N GLU A 257 -19.14 50.64 -9.36
CA GLU A 257 -17.93 49.80 -9.17
C GLU A 257 -16.62 50.67 -9.08
N PRO A 258 -15.37 50.28 -9.46
CA PRO A 258 -14.25 50.26 -8.50
C PRO A 258 -13.01 51.15 -8.80
N ALA A 259 -11.90 50.87 -8.09
CA ALA A 259 -10.50 51.39 -8.22
C ALA A 259 -10.18 52.69 -7.43
N SER A 260 -8.93 53.08 -7.13
CA SER A 260 -7.61 52.57 -7.58
C SER A 260 -6.44 52.88 -6.60
N ALA A 261 -5.29 52.20 -6.80
CA ALA A 261 -3.88 52.64 -6.63
C ALA A 261 -3.30 53.23 -5.31
N ALA A 262 -1.99 52.99 -5.13
CA ALA A 262 -1.04 53.62 -4.17
C ALA A 262 0.04 54.43 -4.99
N PRO A 263 1.26 54.86 -4.54
CA PRO A 263 1.99 54.70 -3.25
C PRO A 263 2.85 55.94 -2.78
N LYS A 264 3.85 55.71 -1.88
CA LYS A 264 5.01 56.58 -1.45
C LYS A 264 4.75 57.58 -0.28
N GLN A 265 5.72 58.03 0.56
CA GLN A 265 7.21 57.89 0.61
C GLN A 265 7.80 58.03 2.05
N ASP A 266 9.09 57.71 2.25
CA ASP A 266 9.90 57.67 3.52
C ASP A 266 10.48 59.06 3.98
N PRO A 267 11.46 59.24 4.94
CA PRO A 267 12.19 58.33 5.90
C PRO A 267 12.48 58.92 7.34
N LEU A 268 13.51 58.37 8.06
CA LEU A 268 14.26 58.85 9.27
C LEU A 268 13.78 58.34 10.67
N THR A 269 14.59 57.95 11.69
CA THR A 269 16.07 57.72 11.86
C THR A 269 16.41 56.71 13.00
N ALA A 270 17.71 56.42 13.23
CA ALA A 270 18.31 55.48 14.22
C ALA A 270 18.15 55.89 15.73
N HIS A 271 18.52 55.15 16.79
CA HIS A 271 19.67 54.24 17.09
C HIS A 271 19.38 53.17 18.21
N PRO A 272 20.30 52.20 18.48
CA PRO A 272 20.06 51.03 19.37
C PRO A 272 20.83 51.01 20.73
N ILE A 273 20.37 50.20 21.71
CA ILE A 273 21.02 49.89 23.02
C ILE A 273 20.86 48.38 23.37
N PRO A 274 21.77 47.72 24.13
CA PRO A 274 22.00 46.26 24.11
C PRO A 274 21.47 45.47 25.36
N PRO A 275 21.61 44.11 25.44
CA PRO A 275 20.84 43.27 26.38
C PRO A 275 21.47 43.08 27.78
N GLN A 276 20.61 42.73 28.77
CA GLN A 276 20.97 42.57 30.18
C GLN A 276 20.97 41.09 30.65
N LYS A 277 21.76 40.77 31.70
CA LYS A 277 22.03 39.41 32.20
C LYS A 277 21.39 39.10 33.56
N SER A 278 20.92 37.87 33.72
CA SER A 278 20.83 37.11 35.00
C SER A 278 20.88 35.60 34.61
N ARG A 279 21.58 34.63 35.23
CA ARG A 279 22.08 34.35 36.60
C ARG A 279 20.97 34.19 37.65
N MET A 280 20.88 33.09 38.43
CA MET A 280 21.57 31.79 38.40
C MET A 280 20.87 30.82 39.38
N SER A 281 21.25 29.53 39.37
CA SER A 281 20.90 28.48 40.36
C SER A 281 19.47 27.90 40.27
N GLY A 282 19.26 26.59 40.42
CA GLY A 282 20.29 25.53 40.51
C GLY A 282 19.78 24.13 40.82
N MET A 283 20.71 23.17 40.68
CA MET A 283 20.71 21.80 41.23
C MET A 283 19.49 20.89 41.02
N PHE A 284 19.70 19.84 40.22
CA PHE A 284 19.87 18.50 40.82
C PHE A 284 20.96 17.73 40.07
N LYS A 285 21.68 16.84 40.78
CA LYS A 285 22.71 15.96 40.22
C LYS A 285 22.20 14.51 40.23
N SER A 286 22.54 13.76 39.19
CA SER A 286 22.84 12.33 39.30
C SER A 286 23.78 11.94 38.15
N ALA A 287 24.91 11.35 38.48
CA ALA A 287 25.85 10.77 37.53
C ALA A 287 26.28 9.40 38.06
N ILE A 288 26.39 8.42 37.17
CA ILE A 288 26.98 7.11 37.47
C ILE A 288 28.12 6.93 36.47
N ILE A 289 29.32 6.62 36.98
CA ILE A 289 30.56 6.59 36.20
C ILE A 289 31.35 5.32 36.51
N VAL A 290 31.67 4.60 35.44
CA VAL A 290 32.82 3.70 35.23
C VAL A 290 32.99 2.47 36.13
N GLY A 291 32.92 1.32 35.46
CA GLY A 291 33.76 0.15 35.70
C GLY A 291 33.76 -0.74 34.44
N GLY A 292 34.86 -0.99 33.71
CA GLY A 292 36.20 -0.41 33.85
C GLY A 292 37.34 -1.42 33.65
N VAL A 293 37.31 -2.26 32.61
CA VAL A 293 38.42 -3.19 32.30
C VAL A 293 38.80 -3.11 30.81
N PHE A 294 40.02 -2.63 30.55
CA PHE A 294 40.77 -2.90 29.33
C PHE A 294 41.85 -3.92 29.69
N LEU A 295 42.00 -5.00 28.92
CA LEU A 295 43.24 -5.77 28.90
C LEU A 295 43.51 -6.28 27.49
N THR A 296 44.77 -6.24 27.09
CA THR A 296 45.24 -6.59 25.75
C THR A 296 45.79 -8.01 25.70
N MET A 297 45.56 -8.73 24.59
CA MET A 297 46.61 -9.51 23.95
C MET A 297 46.23 -9.91 22.52
N ALA A 298 47.24 -10.32 21.74
CA ALA A 298 47.12 -10.84 20.39
C ALA A 298 47.93 -12.14 20.26
N LEU A 299 47.66 -12.92 19.21
CA LEU A 299 48.48 -14.03 18.70
C LEU A 299 48.81 -15.18 19.69
N VAL A 300 47.99 -16.23 19.65
CA VAL A 300 48.47 -17.63 19.61
C VAL A 300 47.71 -18.35 18.49
N SER A 301 48.28 -19.42 17.94
CA SER A 301 47.75 -20.14 16.77
C SER A 301 47.80 -21.67 16.98
N GLN A 302 47.05 -22.40 16.14
CA GLN A 302 47.10 -23.87 15.90
C GLN A 302 46.47 -24.82 16.94
N ILE A 303 46.37 -26.09 16.49
CA ILE A 303 46.01 -27.37 17.15
C ILE A 303 44.59 -27.48 17.76
N TYR A 304 43.77 -28.52 17.50
CA TYR A 304 43.92 -29.86 16.87
C TYR A 304 42.64 -30.24 16.07
N PRO A 305 42.55 -31.40 15.37
CA PRO A 305 43.58 -32.13 14.61
C PRO A 305 43.15 -32.43 13.16
N THR A 306 44.12 -32.74 12.28
CA THR A 306 43.87 -33.55 11.08
C THR A 306 44.02 -35.04 11.40
N ILE A 307 43.14 -35.88 10.87
CA ILE A 307 43.37 -37.33 10.74
C ILE A 307 43.12 -37.71 9.28
N GLY A 308 44.10 -38.34 8.65
CA GLY A 308 43.99 -38.82 7.27
C GLY A 308 45.17 -39.71 6.90
N GLN A 309 44.89 -41.01 6.78
CA GLN A 309 45.67 -42.10 6.16
C GLN A 309 44.81 -43.38 6.30
N SER A 310 44.85 -44.37 5.41
CA SER A 310 45.60 -44.49 4.15
C SER A 310 44.87 -45.45 3.18
N SER A 311 45.22 -45.38 1.90
CA SER A 311 44.81 -46.37 0.88
C SER A 311 45.97 -47.32 0.54
N PRO A 312 45.66 -48.55 0.09
CA PRO A 312 46.27 -49.15 -1.09
C PRO A 312 45.24 -49.15 -2.24
N ALA A 313 45.51 -48.70 -3.48
CA ALA A 313 46.61 -48.95 -4.43
C ALA A 313 46.40 -50.22 -5.30
N VAL A 314 47.01 -50.24 -6.51
CA VAL A 314 47.09 -51.36 -7.50
C VAL A 314 45.83 -51.52 -8.42
N THR A 315 45.86 -51.71 -9.76
CA THR A 315 46.90 -51.53 -10.83
C THR A 315 46.31 -51.74 -12.27
N ILE A 316 46.80 -50.97 -13.27
CA ILE A 316 46.94 -51.22 -14.75
C ILE A 316 45.78 -51.83 -15.61
N THR A 317 45.23 -50.96 -16.49
CA THR A 317 45.19 -51.01 -17.99
C THR A 317 44.66 -52.21 -18.83
N SER A 318 44.01 -51.82 -19.96
CA SER A 318 43.93 -52.45 -21.33
C SER A 318 42.87 -53.49 -21.77
N GLN A 319 42.02 -53.04 -22.71
CA GLN A 319 41.70 -53.59 -24.06
C GLN A 319 40.70 -54.77 -24.30
N GLN A 320 40.13 -54.72 -25.53
CA GLN A 320 39.46 -55.80 -26.33
C GLN A 320 38.08 -56.32 -25.86
N VAL A 321 37.14 -56.76 -26.73
CA VAL A 321 36.90 -56.53 -28.18
C VAL A 321 35.40 -56.75 -28.54
N GLN A 322 35.04 -56.68 -29.83
CA GLN A 322 33.72 -56.91 -30.49
C GLN A 322 33.08 -58.30 -30.12
N SER A 323 31.81 -58.63 -30.43
CA SER A 323 31.12 -58.48 -31.73
C SER A 323 29.60 -58.84 -31.77
N VAL A 324 28.88 -58.28 -32.79
CA VAL A 324 27.87 -58.92 -33.71
C VAL A 324 26.58 -59.51 -33.10
N GLU A 325 25.35 -59.30 -33.63
CA GLU A 325 24.80 -58.63 -34.85
C GLU A 325 23.46 -57.90 -34.47
N SER A 326 22.43 -57.52 -35.26
CA SER A 326 21.91 -57.62 -36.66
C SER A 326 20.86 -56.47 -36.88
N LEU A 327 20.01 -56.30 -37.93
CA LEU A 327 19.72 -56.96 -39.22
C LEU A 327 19.03 -55.94 -40.18
N ALA A 328 19.22 -56.07 -41.50
CA ALA A 328 18.42 -55.54 -42.63
C ALA A 328 18.22 -54.00 -42.85
N GLN A 329 18.11 -53.66 -44.14
CA GLN A 329 18.16 -52.37 -44.85
C GLN A 329 16.92 -52.25 -45.79
N PRO A 330 16.79 -51.31 -46.78
CA PRO A 330 17.16 -49.87 -46.87
C PRO A 330 16.09 -48.97 -47.57
N GLN A 331 16.33 -47.64 -47.64
CA GLN A 331 16.42 -46.76 -48.85
C GLN A 331 17.20 -45.46 -48.48
N VAL A 332 17.94 -44.67 -49.31
CA VAL A 332 18.11 -44.44 -50.77
C VAL A 332 17.12 -43.39 -51.36
N ASN A 333 17.46 -42.32 -52.10
CA ASN A 333 18.72 -41.74 -52.65
C ASN A 333 18.99 -40.32 -52.07
N THR A 334 20.20 -39.70 -52.00
CA THR A 334 21.32 -39.41 -52.96
C THR A 334 21.00 -38.30 -54.00
N LEU A 335 21.61 -37.10 -53.98
CA LEU A 335 22.83 -36.63 -54.71
C LEU A 335 22.92 -35.07 -54.55
N ALA A 336 24.00 -34.31 -54.75
CA ALA A 336 25.45 -34.54 -54.97
C ALA A 336 26.26 -33.24 -54.62
N MET A 337 27.59 -33.33 -54.59
CA MET A 337 28.51 -32.17 -54.42
C MET A 337 28.92 -31.54 -55.76
N ASN A 338 29.39 -30.28 -55.74
CA ASN A 338 30.53 -29.90 -56.59
C ASN A 338 31.36 -28.74 -55.99
N ARG A 339 32.55 -28.44 -56.56
CA ARG A 339 33.58 -27.52 -56.01
C ARG A 339 34.29 -26.75 -57.14
N GLN A 340 35.18 -25.81 -56.78
CA GLN A 340 35.94 -24.87 -57.65
C GLN A 340 35.11 -23.66 -58.15
N GLY A 341 35.66 -22.46 -58.40
CA GLY A 341 37.06 -21.99 -58.27
C GLY A 341 37.18 -20.45 -58.30
N TYR A 342 38.40 -19.91 -58.13
CA TYR A 342 38.70 -18.46 -58.12
C TYR A 342 38.81 -17.84 -59.53
N GLN A 343 38.28 -16.63 -59.74
CA GLN A 343 39.05 -15.44 -60.22
C GLN A 343 38.21 -14.14 -60.20
N SER A 344 38.82 -13.00 -60.58
CA SER A 344 38.33 -11.63 -60.34
C SER A 344 38.30 -10.77 -61.62
N ALA A 345 37.28 -9.92 -61.77
CA ALA A 345 37.36 -8.68 -62.57
C ALA A 345 36.21 -7.68 -62.27
N ALA A 346 36.52 -6.39 -62.45
CA ALA A 346 35.64 -5.25 -62.78
C ALA A 346 34.45 -4.85 -61.87
N THR A 347 34.61 -3.70 -61.19
CA THR A 347 33.53 -2.85 -60.67
C THR A 347 32.74 -2.16 -61.80
N PRO A 348 31.50 -1.75 -61.54
CA PRO A 348 31.13 -0.36 -61.82
C PRO A 348 30.71 0.39 -60.54
N VAL A 349 30.99 1.69 -60.50
CA VAL A 349 30.63 2.56 -59.36
C VAL A 349 29.17 2.97 -59.44
N ALA A 350 28.37 2.62 -58.43
CA ALA A 350 27.02 3.16 -58.24
C ALA A 350 26.74 3.44 -56.75
N THR A 351 26.60 4.73 -56.43
CA THR A 351 25.91 5.34 -55.26
C THR A 351 25.93 4.64 -53.89
N ARG A 352 26.45 5.36 -52.90
CA ARG A 352 26.36 5.07 -51.45
C ARG A 352 24.90 4.84 -51.01
N ASN A 353 24.66 3.79 -50.22
CA ASN A 353 23.69 3.81 -49.13
C ASN A 353 24.44 3.43 -47.85
N ALA A 354 24.82 4.42 -47.05
CA ALA A 354 25.55 4.25 -45.80
C ALA A 354 24.57 4.33 -44.61
N SER A 355 23.75 3.30 -44.46
CA SER A 355 22.66 3.27 -43.48
C SER A 355 22.41 1.85 -42.94
N ASP A 356 23.34 1.31 -42.13
CA ASP A 356 22.97 0.27 -41.16
C ASP A 356 23.93 0.23 -39.93
N THR A 357 24.17 1.40 -39.33
CA THR A 357 24.55 1.43 -37.91
C THR A 357 23.26 1.38 -37.10
N THR A 358 22.87 0.19 -36.66
CA THR A 358 21.70 0.01 -35.79
C THR A 358 21.96 0.71 -34.45
N TYR A 359 21.45 1.95 -34.30
CA TYR A 359 21.62 2.72 -33.07
C TYR A 359 20.84 2.03 -31.94
N ILE A 360 21.56 1.46 -30.99
CA ILE A 360 20.99 0.90 -29.76
C ILE A 360 20.65 2.09 -28.85
N GLU A 361 19.46 2.63 -29.04
CA GLU A 361 18.99 3.87 -28.41
C GLU A 361 18.95 3.75 -26.87
N GLN A 362 18.54 2.58 -26.37
CA GLN A 362 18.50 2.23 -24.95
C GLN A 362 18.56 0.71 -24.75
N ILE A 363 19.16 0.24 -23.65
CA ILE A 363 19.12 -1.16 -23.21
C ILE A 363 18.57 -1.29 -21.78
N GLU A 364 17.98 -2.43 -21.45
CA GLU A 364 17.61 -2.79 -20.08
C GLU A 364 18.81 -3.41 -19.34
N ALA A 365 18.91 -3.20 -18.03
CA ALA A 365 20.14 -3.43 -17.26
C ALA A 365 20.60 -4.89 -17.28
N HIS A 366 19.68 -5.85 -17.24
CA HIS A 366 19.96 -7.28 -17.37
C HIS A 366 20.69 -7.66 -18.68
N ASN A 367 20.60 -6.85 -19.73
CA ASN A 367 21.31 -7.07 -21.00
C ASN A 367 22.73 -6.47 -21.03
N THR A 368 23.13 -5.66 -20.04
CA THR A 368 24.36 -4.86 -20.07
C THR A 368 25.65 -5.70 -20.19
N ALA A 369 25.64 -6.95 -19.70
CA ALA A 369 26.81 -7.83 -19.72
C ALA A 369 27.33 -8.16 -21.13
N GLN A 370 26.50 -8.12 -22.18
CA GLN A 370 26.94 -8.34 -23.57
C GLN A 370 27.56 -7.09 -24.22
N TYR A 371 27.50 -5.94 -23.54
CA TYR A 371 27.98 -4.64 -24.04
C TYR A 371 29.26 -4.14 -23.34
N VAL A 372 29.97 -5.01 -22.58
CA VAL A 372 31.25 -4.67 -21.94
C VAL A 372 32.23 -4.10 -22.98
N GLY A 373 32.82 -2.94 -22.65
CA GLY A 373 33.70 -2.16 -23.54
C GLY A 373 32.99 -1.19 -24.49
N GLN A 374 31.66 -1.18 -24.55
CA GLN A 374 30.87 -0.28 -25.40
C GLN A 374 30.23 0.87 -24.60
N GLU A 375 29.94 2.00 -25.24
CA GLU A 375 29.13 3.07 -24.64
C GLU A 375 27.64 2.85 -24.97
N VAL A 376 26.82 2.73 -23.93
CA VAL A 376 25.37 2.46 -24.04
C VAL A 376 24.58 3.37 -23.10
N THR A 377 23.28 3.54 -23.37
CA THR A 377 22.31 4.02 -22.37
C THR A 377 21.64 2.80 -21.74
N ALA A 378 22.00 2.43 -20.50
CA ALA A 378 21.43 1.30 -19.78
C ALA A 378 20.43 1.77 -18.71
N CYS A 379 19.26 1.16 -18.64
CA CYS A 379 18.18 1.48 -17.71
C CYS A 379 17.79 0.30 -16.82
N GLY A 380 17.37 0.56 -15.59
CA GLY A 380 16.81 -0.48 -14.72
C GLY A 380 16.39 0.08 -13.36
N THR A 381 15.63 -0.71 -12.60
CA THR A 381 15.13 -0.33 -11.28
C THR A 381 16.24 -0.40 -10.25
N VAL A 382 16.48 0.64 -9.45
CA VAL A 382 17.47 0.57 -8.36
C VAL A 382 16.94 -0.35 -7.26
N ALA A 383 17.49 -1.55 -7.15
CA ALA A 383 17.12 -2.54 -6.15
C ALA A 383 17.85 -2.33 -4.81
N GLN A 384 19.00 -1.65 -4.82
CA GLN A 384 19.78 -1.34 -3.61
C GLN A 384 20.74 -0.17 -3.85
N THR A 385 20.87 0.74 -2.89
CA THR A 385 22.01 1.67 -2.82
C THR A 385 22.99 1.29 -1.72
N THR A 386 24.30 1.48 -1.95
CA THR A 386 25.35 1.16 -0.97
C THR A 386 26.43 2.25 -0.96
N PRO A 387 26.53 3.06 0.10
CA PRO A 387 27.59 4.06 0.23
C PRO A 387 28.96 3.41 0.48
N PHE A 388 30.02 4.04 -0.01
CA PHE A 388 31.41 3.66 0.21
C PHE A 388 32.31 4.90 0.34
N ARG A 389 33.58 4.73 0.71
CA ARG A 389 34.51 5.83 1.06
C ARG A 389 34.70 6.94 0.00
N LYS A 390 34.28 6.74 -1.24
CA LYS A 390 34.42 7.72 -2.34
C LYS A 390 33.14 7.87 -3.19
N GLY A 391 31.96 7.51 -2.67
CA GLY A 391 30.73 7.61 -3.44
C GLY A 391 29.64 6.63 -3.02
N VAL A 392 28.72 6.33 -3.96
CA VAL A 392 27.59 5.44 -3.75
C VAL A 392 27.42 4.51 -4.95
N TYR A 393 27.21 3.22 -4.69
CA TYR A 393 26.76 2.25 -5.68
C TYR A 393 25.24 2.24 -5.77
N LEU A 394 24.68 2.27 -6.99
CA LEU A 394 23.28 1.92 -7.25
C LEU A 394 23.30 0.56 -7.98
N ASN A 395 22.74 -0.47 -7.35
CA ASN A 395 22.64 -1.81 -7.93
C ASN A 395 21.26 -1.95 -8.59
N LEU A 396 21.24 -2.23 -9.89
CA LEU A 396 20.02 -2.32 -10.69
C LEU A 396 19.47 -3.76 -10.79
N ASP A 397 18.15 -3.85 -10.90
CA ASP A 397 17.27 -5.02 -10.96
C ASP A 397 17.30 -5.92 -9.71
N LYS A 398 18.47 -6.12 -9.09
CA LYS A 398 18.68 -6.97 -7.90
C LYS A 398 19.72 -6.36 -6.97
N ALA A 399 19.64 -6.67 -5.68
CA ALA A 399 20.64 -6.29 -4.70
C ALA A 399 21.97 -7.05 -4.92
N HIS A 400 23.06 -6.52 -4.36
CA HIS A 400 24.34 -7.23 -4.31
C HIS A 400 24.17 -8.56 -3.55
N PRO A 401 24.64 -9.71 -4.07
CA PRO A 401 25.61 -9.88 -5.15
C PRO A 401 25.03 -10.18 -6.55
N GLN A 402 23.72 -10.11 -6.75
CA GLN A 402 23.04 -10.61 -7.94
C GLN A 402 22.66 -9.53 -8.97
N GLN A 403 23.18 -8.30 -8.80
CA GLN A 403 22.75 -7.14 -9.57
C GLN A 403 23.07 -7.25 -11.07
N SER A 404 22.13 -6.79 -11.91
CA SER A 404 22.30 -6.76 -13.37
C SER A 404 23.37 -5.77 -13.82
N LEU A 405 23.45 -4.63 -13.14
CA LEU A 405 24.37 -3.53 -13.39
C LEU A 405 24.62 -2.79 -12.06
N THR A 406 25.85 -2.30 -11.84
CA THR A 406 26.12 -1.30 -10.80
C THR A 406 26.45 0.05 -11.45
N LEU A 407 25.68 1.09 -11.12
CA LEU A 407 26.08 2.47 -11.37
C LEU A 407 26.99 2.93 -10.23
N VAL A 408 28.13 3.53 -10.56
CA VAL A 408 29.10 4.05 -9.58
C VAL A 408 29.04 5.57 -9.61
N VAL A 409 28.39 6.19 -8.62
CA VAL A 409 28.37 7.65 -8.45
C VAL A 409 29.53 8.03 -7.55
N TRP A 410 30.53 8.73 -8.09
CA TRP A 410 31.70 9.19 -7.34
C TRP A 410 31.37 10.47 -6.55
N ASP A 411 32.05 10.67 -5.41
CA ASP A 411 31.88 11.80 -4.48
C ASP A 411 31.92 13.18 -5.17
N GLU A 412 32.80 13.35 -6.16
CA GLU A 412 32.93 14.56 -6.99
C GLU A 412 31.70 14.89 -7.84
N SER A 413 30.91 13.87 -8.20
CA SER A 413 29.67 13.99 -8.97
C SER A 413 28.41 13.92 -8.10
N LEU A 414 28.53 13.37 -6.88
CA LEU A 414 27.43 12.98 -6.00
C LEU A 414 26.45 14.12 -5.75
N ALA A 415 26.94 15.29 -5.32
CA ALA A 415 26.10 16.45 -5.06
C ALA A 415 25.36 16.95 -6.33
N ALA A 416 25.98 16.88 -7.51
CA ALA A 416 25.34 17.27 -8.76
C ALA A 416 24.28 16.23 -9.21
N VAL A 417 24.52 14.94 -8.96
CA VAL A 417 23.55 13.86 -9.21
C VAL A 417 22.36 13.95 -8.25
N GLU A 418 22.60 14.14 -6.95
CA GLU A 418 21.51 14.27 -5.97
C GLU A 418 20.68 15.54 -6.19
N ASN A 419 21.30 16.67 -6.57
CA ASN A 419 20.57 17.86 -7.00
C ASN A 419 19.70 17.61 -8.26
N LYS A 420 20.05 16.63 -9.11
CA LYS A 420 19.25 16.27 -10.30
C LYS A 420 18.13 15.29 -9.97
N LEU A 421 18.42 14.24 -9.19
CA LEU A 421 17.55 13.07 -8.99
C LEU A 421 16.80 13.07 -7.64
N GLY A 422 17.31 13.76 -6.62
CA GLY A 422 16.99 13.50 -5.21
C GLY A 422 18.10 12.65 -4.57
N ARG A 423 18.05 12.48 -3.24
CA ARG A 423 19.06 11.70 -2.50
C ARG A 423 19.11 10.26 -3.01
N LEU A 424 20.30 9.70 -3.21
CA LEU A 424 20.46 8.39 -3.84
C LEU A 424 19.76 7.29 -3.05
N SER A 425 19.75 7.38 -1.71
CA SER A 425 19.03 6.46 -0.84
C SER A 425 17.51 6.41 -1.09
N GLY A 426 16.92 7.51 -1.59
CA GLY A 426 15.51 7.58 -1.96
C GLY A 426 15.17 7.00 -3.34
N LEU A 427 16.18 6.59 -4.12
CA LEU A 427 15.98 6.01 -5.45
C LEU A 427 15.67 4.51 -5.45
N VAL A 428 15.68 3.82 -4.31
CA VAL A 428 15.33 2.39 -4.26
C VAL A 428 13.87 2.20 -4.71
N GLY A 429 13.67 1.33 -5.71
CA GLY A 429 12.40 1.14 -6.41
C GLY A 429 12.16 2.08 -7.60
N VAL A 430 13.09 2.97 -7.93
CA VAL A 430 12.98 3.93 -9.05
C VAL A 430 13.77 3.43 -10.26
N ASP A 431 13.16 3.53 -11.44
CA ASP A 431 13.85 3.26 -12.71
C ASP A 431 14.80 4.42 -13.08
N VAL A 432 16.08 4.10 -13.20
CA VAL A 432 17.13 5.05 -13.59
C VAL A 432 17.79 4.60 -14.89
N CYS A 433 18.10 5.57 -15.74
CA CYS A 433 18.79 5.39 -17.01
C CYS A 433 20.15 6.10 -16.95
N ALA A 434 21.22 5.36 -17.19
CA ALA A 434 22.59 5.84 -17.18
C ALA A 434 23.27 5.61 -18.54
N ARG A 435 23.91 6.65 -19.07
CA ARG A 435 24.74 6.57 -20.27
C ARG A 435 26.22 6.57 -19.90
N GLY A 436 26.97 5.62 -20.45
CA GLY A 436 28.43 5.60 -20.34
C GLY A 436 29.04 4.29 -20.84
N PRO A 437 30.38 4.18 -20.78
CA PRO A 437 31.09 2.94 -21.12
C PRO A 437 30.81 1.87 -20.07
N VAL A 438 30.45 0.66 -20.54
CA VAL A 438 30.31 -0.52 -19.67
C VAL A 438 31.69 -1.06 -19.32
N GLY A 439 32.16 -0.75 -18.11
CA GLY A 439 33.29 -1.45 -17.48
C GLY A 439 32.84 -2.75 -16.81
N GLU A 440 33.80 -3.49 -16.26
CA GLU A 440 33.54 -4.71 -15.48
C GLU A 440 34.39 -4.74 -14.20
N TYR A 441 33.79 -5.17 -13.08
CA TYR A 441 34.51 -5.36 -11.81
C TYR A 441 34.07 -6.65 -11.12
N ARG A 442 35.03 -7.58 -10.93
CA ARG A 442 34.78 -8.93 -10.37
C ARG A 442 33.65 -9.67 -11.10
N ASN A 443 33.73 -9.67 -12.43
CA ASN A 443 32.81 -10.34 -13.36
C ASN A 443 31.36 -9.84 -13.25
N ARG A 444 31.18 -8.51 -13.12
CA ARG A 444 29.88 -7.81 -13.15
C ARG A 444 30.00 -6.46 -13.85
N PRO A 445 29.06 -6.10 -14.74
CA PRO A 445 29.13 -4.85 -15.49
C PRO A 445 28.89 -3.63 -14.59
N GLN A 446 29.56 -2.53 -14.92
CA GLN A 446 29.45 -1.25 -14.21
C GLN A 446 29.47 -0.06 -15.18
N ILE A 447 28.74 1.01 -14.85
CA ILE A 447 28.87 2.32 -15.53
C ILE A 447 29.27 3.36 -14.48
N GLN A 448 30.28 4.18 -14.79
CA GLN A 448 30.75 5.24 -13.90
C GLN A 448 30.03 6.56 -14.21
N ILE A 449 29.40 7.15 -13.19
CA ILE A 449 28.59 8.36 -13.30
C ILE A 449 29.44 9.55 -12.92
N ASN A 450 30.24 10.05 -13.87
CA ASN A 450 31.18 11.15 -13.62
C ASN A 450 30.53 12.54 -13.74
N ALA A 451 29.29 12.62 -14.23
CA ALA A 451 28.55 13.87 -14.39
C ALA A 451 27.04 13.64 -14.25
N ALA A 452 26.31 14.63 -13.71
CA ALA A 452 24.86 14.57 -13.58
C ALA A 452 24.12 14.52 -14.93
N SER A 453 24.75 14.90 -16.05
CA SER A 453 24.21 14.68 -17.40
C SER A 453 24.05 13.19 -17.72
N ALA A 454 24.97 12.34 -17.26
CA ALA A 454 25.05 10.92 -17.59
C ALA A 454 23.95 10.04 -16.97
N VAL A 455 23.17 10.52 -16.00
CA VAL A 455 22.11 9.73 -15.33
C VAL A 455 20.79 10.49 -15.25
N HIS A 456 19.67 9.83 -15.47
CA HIS A 456 18.31 10.40 -15.39
C HIS A 456 17.29 9.35 -14.93
N LEU A 457 16.06 9.78 -14.66
CA LEU A 457 14.94 8.86 -14.36
C LEU A 457 14.31 8.36 -15.66
N LYS A 458 13.95 7.07 -15.75
CA LYS A 458 13.21 6.52 -16.89
C LYS A 458 11.87 7.24 -17.02
N SER A 459 11.59 7.79 -18.20
CA SER A 459 10.62 8.88 -18.36
C SER A 459 9.28 8.38 -18.92
N HIS A 460 8.46 7.80 -18.06
CA HIS A 460 7.07 7.47 -18.40
C HIS A 460 6.22 8.74 -18.45
N TYR A 461 5.29 8.78 -19.42
CA TYR A 461 4.51 9.93 -19.90
C TYR A 461 5.26 11.00 -20.70
N LEU A 462 5.33 10.78 -22.03
CA LEU A 462 4.80 11.75 -22.98
C LEU A 462 4.39 11.14 -24.34
N GLN A 463 3.23 10.48 -24.39
CA GLN A 463 2.34 10.50 -25.56
C GLN A 463 0.96 9.93 -25.24
N VAL A 464 -0.09 10.49 -25.87
CA VAL A 464 -1.45 9.95 -25.86
C VAL A 464 -1.83 9.65 -27.30
N ALA A 465 -1.63 8.41 -27.74
CA ALA A 465 -2.15 7.89 -29.00
C ALA A 465 -2.27 6.35 -28.95
N ALA A 466 -3.45 5.87 -29.33
CA ALA A 466 -3.85 4.54 -29.78
C ALA A 466 -2.96 3.27 -29.64
N ALA A 467 -3.68 2.16 -29.43
CA ALA A 467 -3.30 0.77 -29.70
C ALA A 467 -2.39 0.06 -28.68
N SER A 468 -2.85 -1.15 -28.35
CA SER A 468 -2.27 -2.13 -27.44
C SER A 468 -0.84 -2.57 -27.78
N GLN A 469 0.03 -2.60 -26.77
CA GLN A 469 0.81 -3.80 -26.46
C GLN A 469 1.17 -3.84 -24.96
N GLN A 470 1.57 -5.03 -24.48
CA GLN A 470 1.63 -5.37 -23.07
C GLN A 470 3.09 -5.46 -22.61
N THR A 471 3.58 -4.43 -21.92
CA THR A 471 4.91 -4.38 -21.31
C THR A 471 4.79 -4.11 -19.81
N ASN A 472 5.33 -5.01 -18.98
CA ASN A 472 5.33 -4.87 -17.52
C ASN A 472 6.40 -3.86 -17.07
N GLU A 473 6.08 -2.57 -17.15
CA GLU A 473 6.86 -1.51 -16.51
C GLU A 473 6.27 -1.19 -15.13
N VAL A 474 7.11 -1.07 -14.10
CA VAL A 474 6.67 -0.86 -12.72
C VAL A 474 6.30 0.61 -12.51
N SER A 475 5.15 1.00 -13.05
CA SER A 475 4.56 2.32 -12.80
C SER A 475 4.37 2.54 -11.29
N VAL A 476 5.10 3.51 -10.73
CA VAL A 476 5.03 3.82 -9.29
C VAL A 476 3.59 4.18 -8.92
N GLU A 477 2.99 3.39 -8.02
CA GLU A 477 1.55 3.38 -7.82
C GLU A 477 1.03 4.75 -7.39
N ARG A 478 0.05 5.27 -8.13
CA ARG A 478 -0.65 6.50 -7.78
C ARG A 478 -1.79 6.18 -6.82
N ILE A 479 -1.73 6.72 -5.62
CA ILE A 479 -2.74 6.50 -4.58
C ILE A 479 -3.36 7.82 -4.13
N GLU A 480 -4.55 7.76 -3.55
CA GLU A 480 -5.08 8.89 -2.78
C GLU A 480 -4.44 8.94 -1.38
N ALA A 481 -4.32 10.11 -0.78
CA ALA A 481 -3.65 10.30 0.51
C ALA A 481 -4.32 9.51 1.64
N PHE A 482 -5.65 9.35 1.63
CA PHE A 482 -6.36 8.49 2.58
C PHE A 482 -6.02 7.00 2.47
N ARG A 483 -5.43 6.55 1.35
CA ARG A 483 -4.92 5.17 1.19
C ARG A 483 -3.53 4.99 1.79
N ALA A 484 -2.82 6.05 2.18
CA ALA A 484 -1.46 5.97 2.70
C ALA A 484 -1.20 4.92 3.82
N PRO A 485 -2.16 4.57 4.71
CA PRO A 485 -1.97 3.49 5.68
C PRO A 485 -1.59 2.14 5.08
N PHE A 486 -2.00 1.85 3.85
CA PHE A 486 -1.77 0.56 3.17
C PHE A 486 -0.41 0.51 2.42
N TYR A 487 0.39 1.57 2.50
CA TYR A 487 1.63 1.76 1.73
C TYR A 487 2.82 2.23 2.59
N VAL A 488 2.76 2.04 3.91
CA VAL A 488 3.87 2.36 4.81
C VAL A 488 5.11 1.54 4.41
N GLY A 489 6.24 2.20 4.19
CA GLY A 489 7.47 1.62 3.66
C GLY A 489 7.52 1.43 2.14
N LYS A 490 6.38 1.55 1.43
CA LYS A 490 6.33 1.54 -0.04
C LYS A 490 6.52 2.96 -0.59
N GLN A 491 7.15 3.08 -1.76
CA GLN A 491 7.22 4.34 -2.52
C GLN A 491 6.02 4.45 -3.46
N VAL A 492 5.30 5.57 -3.41
CA VAL A 492 4.05 5.81 -4.15
C VAL A 492 3.95 7.27 -4.58
N MET A 493 3.06 7.57 -5.54
CA MET A 493 2.59 8.92 -5.80
C MET A 493 1.26 9.16 -5.05
N ALA A 494 1.34 9.62 -3.80
CA ALA A 494 0.19 9.90 -2.96
C ALA A 494 -0.40 11.30 -3.24
N CYS A 495 -1.71 11.37 -3.48
CA CYS A 495 -2.43 12.59 -3.89
C CYS A 495 -3.56 12.96 -2.93
N GLY A 496 -3.65 14.22 -2.52
CA GLY A 496 -4.70 14.68 -1.62
C GLY A 496 -4.90 16.19 -1.64
N VAL A 497 -6.00 16.65 -1.06
CA VAL A 497 -6.36 18.08 -1.04
C VAL A 497 -5.62 18.76 0.11
N LEU A 498 -4.87 19.83 -0.16
CA LEU A 498 -4.17 20.57 0.90
C LEU A 498 -5.19 21.27 1.82
N ALA A 499 -5.39 20.75 3.03
CA ALA A 499 -6.42 21.21 3.95
C ALA A 499 -5.89 22.16 5.04
N ASP A 500 -4.61 22.06 5.38
CA ASP A 500 -3.97 22.85 6.44
C ASP A 500 -2.43 22.89 6.29
N ILE A 501 -1.80 23.93 6.84
CA ILE A 501 -0.35 24.17 6.74
C ILE A 501 0.17 24.63 8.09
N SER A 502 1.20 23.96 8.63
CA SER A 502 1.87 24.39 9.87
C SER A 502 3.38 24.50 9.69
N LYS A 503 3.95 25.59 10.23
CA LYS A 503 5.39 25.87 10.22
C LYS A 503 6.08 25.20 11.41
N PHE A 504 7.30 24.72 11.22
CA PHE A 504 8.20 24.27 12.27
C PHE A 504 9.62 24.81 12.03
N THR A 505 10.53 24.60 12.98
CA THR A 505 11.87 25.25 13.03
C THR A 505 12.82 24.91 11.87
N LYS A 506 12.42 24.04 10.93
CA LYS A 506 13.22 23.64 9.75
C LYS A 506 12.37 23.44 8.48
N GLY A 507 11.12 23.90 8.44
CA GLY A 507 10.24 23.65 7.30
C GLY A 507 8.74 23.85 7.53
N VAL A 508 7.94 23.28 6.62
CA VAL A 508 6.47 23.24 6.69
C VAL A 508 5.92 21.82 6.59
N TYR A 509 4.86 21.57 7.35
CA TYR A 509 3.96 20.44 7.17
C TYR A 509 2.78 20.86 6.30
N LEU A 510 2.54 20.13 5.22
CA LEU A 510 1.34 20.25 4.38
C LEU A 510 0.40 19.08 4.73
N SER A 511 -0.79 19.37 5.26
CA SER A 511 -1.74 18.35 5.71
C SER A 511 -2.77 18.05 4.63
N LEU A 512 -2.87 16.78 4.23
CA LEU A 512 -3.75 16.34 3.16
C LEU A 512 -5.11 15.83 3.66
N ASP A 513 -6.14 16.14 2.87
CA ASP A 513 -7.58 15.88 2.98
C ASP A 513 -8.29 16.48 4.20
N LYS A 514 -7.62 16.55 5.36
CA LYS A 514 -8.15 17.06 6.62
C LYS A 514 -7.08 17.89 7.35
N LYS A 515 -7.52 18.79 8.24
CA LYS A 515 -6.61 19.62 9.05
C LYS A 515 -5.89 18.79 10.12
N TYR A 516 -4.73 19.27 10.59
CA TYR A 516 -4.03 18.64 11.71
C TYR A 516 -4.92 18.63 12.97
N PRO A 517 -4.94 17.54 13.78
CA PRO A 517 -4.15 16.32 13.71
C PRO A 517 -4.82 15.15 12.96
N ASN A 518 -5.87 15.41 12.18
CA ASN A 518 -6.75 14.39 11.58
C ASN A 518 -6.45 14.12 10.09
N GLN A 519 -5.31 14.61 9.58
CA GLN A 519 -4.92 14.54 8.18
C GLN A 519 -4.64 13.10 7.71
N SER A 520 -5.01 12.79 6.46
CA SER A 520 -4.76 11.49 5.84
C SER A 520 -3.26 11.18 5.73
N LEU A 521 -2.49 12.20 5.35
CA LEU A 521 -1.06 12.16 5.11
C LEU A 521 -0.47 13.56 5.34
N THR A 522 0.74 13.63 5.88
CA THR A 522 1.51 14.87 6.00
C THR A 522 2.65 14.89 4.98
N LEU A 523 2.76 15.92 4.16
CA LEU A 523 3.97 16.15 3.36
C LEU A 523 4.91 17.06 4.15
N ILE A 524 6.16 16.65 4.31
CA ILE A 524 7.20 17.43 4.98
C ILE A 524 8.05 18.13 3.91
N VAL A 525 8.06 19.46 3.91
CA VAL A 525 8.94 20.26 3.06
C VAL A 525 9.95 20.98 3.96
N TRP A 526 11.22 20.60 3.87
CA TRP A 526 12.33 21.25 4.56
C TRP A 526 12.64 22.62 3.94
N ASP A 527 13.17 23.57 4.72
CA ASP A 527 13.32 24.98 4.31
C ASP A 527 14.04 25.17 2.95
N GLU A 528 15.08 24.39 2.70
CA GLU A 528 15.83 24.35 1.43
C GLU A 528 14.96 24.09 0.19
N ASN A 529 13.88 23.32 0.35
CA ASN A 529 12.92 23.00 -0.71
C ASN A 529 11.72 23.95 -0.76
N ILE A 530 11.50 24.82 0.25
CA ILE A 530 10.36 25.76 0.25
C ILE A 530 10.49 26.77 -0.88
N ALA A 531 11.60 27.51 -0.98
CA ALA A 531 11.73 28.57 -1.99
C ALA A 531 11.63 28.05 -3.44
N PRO A 532 12.28 26.93 -3.84
CA PRO A 532 12.05 26.32 -5.16
C PRO A 532 10.59 25.92 -5.43
N LEU A 533 9.86 25.44 -4.41
CA LEU A 533 8.46 25.03 -4.55
C LEU A 533 7.50 26.23 -4.59
N GLU A 534 7.71 27.26 -3.79
CA GLU A 534 6.91 28.49 -3.84
C GLU A 534 7.20 29.32 -5.11
N THR A 535 8.40 29.23 -5.71
CA THR A 535 8.66 29.74 -7.07
C THR A 535 7.89 28.95 -8.14
N LYS A 536 7.79 27.62 -8.00
CA LYS A 536 7.11 26.72 -8.95
C LYS A 536 5.58 26.81 -8.89
N PHE A 537 5.01 27.11 -7.72
CA PHE A 537 3.56 27.05 -7.48
C PHE A 537 2.93 28.36 -6.97
N GLY A 538 3.71 29.34 -6.53
CA GLY A 538 3.26 30.38 -5.60
C GLY A 538 3.15 29.85 -4.17
N SER A 539 2.99 30.74 -3.18
CA SER A 539 3.06 30.34 -1.76
C SER A 539 2.00 29.31 -1.38
N PHE A 540 2.38 28.33 -0.55
CA PHE A 540 1.52 27.21 -0.16
C PHE A 540 0.19 27.66 0.46
N ASN A 541 0.17 28.76 1.21
CA ASN A 541 -1.04 29.34 1.79
C ASN A 541 -2.11 29.67 0.73
N SER A 542 -1.69 30.05 -0.48
CA SER A 542 -2.59 30.32 -1.63
C SER A 542 -3.11 29.05 -2.32
N LYS A 543 -2.79 27.86 -1.79
CA LYS A 543 -3.09 26.55 -2.38
C LYS A 543 -3.84 25.61 -1.43
N ILE A 544 -4.30 26.12 -0.28
CA ILE A 544 -5.31 25.42 0.52
C ILE A 544 -6.56 25.19 -0.35
N GLY A 545 -7.14 24.00 -0.30
CA GLY A 545 -8.23 23.55 -1.18
C GLY A 545 -7.78 23.05 -2.57
N ARG A 546 -6.48 23.02 -2.87
CA ARG A 546 -5.94 22.46 -4.13
C ARG A 546 -5.29 21.09 -3.90
N THR A 547 -5.41 20.21 -4.89
CA THR A 547 -4.83 18.86 -4.83
C THR A 547 -3.33 18.90 -5.12
N PHE A 548 -2.54 18.34 -4.19
CA PHE A 548 -1.13 18.05 -4.41
C PHE A 548 -0.92 16.54 -4.53
N CYS A 549 0.05 16.15 -5.36
CA CYS A 549 0.56 14.79 -5.47
C CYS A 549 2.05 14.77 -5.11
N ALA A 550 2.43 13.90 -4.19
CA ALA A 550 3.79 13.70 -3.75
C ALA A 550 4.27 12.29 -4.10
N LEU A 551 5.34 12.19 -4.88
CA LEU A 551 6.12 10.97 -5.02
C LEU A 551 7.06 10.81 -3.82
N GLY A 552 7.03 9.66 -3.15
CA GLY A 552 7.96 9.33 -2.09
C GLY A 552 7.53 8.15 -1.22
N THR A 553 8.39 7.73 -0.31
CA THR A 553 8.12 6.65 0.64
C THR A 553 7.24 7.14 1.77
N ILE A 554 6.17 6.40 2.10
CA ILE A 554 5.33 6.73 3.26
C ILE A 554 5.97 6.18 4.53
N GLU A 555 6.26 7.06 5.46
CA GLU A 555 6.78 6.73 6.79
C GLU A 555 5.68 6.89 7.84
N LYS A 556 5.79 6.15 8.95
CA LYS A 556 4.93 6.32 10.13
C LYS A 556 5.73 6.96 11.26
N TYR A 557 5.46 8.23 11.55
CA TYR A 557 6.13 8.96 12.63
C TYR A 557 5.14 9.24 13.78
N LYS A 558 5.44 8.66 14.94
CA LYS A 558 4.55 8.65 16.12
C LYS A 558 3.18 8.03 15.77
N LYS A 559 2.15 8.87 15.59
CA LYS A 559 0.79 8.46 15.20
C LYS A 559 0.41 8.85 13.77
N ASN A 560 1.24 9.65 13.10
CA ASN A 560 0.92 10.26 11.81
C ASN A 560 1.66 9.53 10.68
N LEU A 561 1.09 9.58 9.48
CA LEU A 561 1.77 9.18 8.25
C LEU A 561 2.39 10.39 7.57
N GLN A 562 3.55 10.21 6.97
CA GLN A 562 4.27 11.30 6.29
C GLN A 562 4.97 10.84 5.00
N ILE A 563 5.12 11.76 4.05
CA ILE A 563 6.13 11.65 2.98
C ILE A 563 7.09 12.85 3.14
N GLN A 564 8.39 12.58 3.10
CA GLN A 564 9.41 13.64 3.06
C GLN A 564 9.65 14.08 1.61
N ILE A 565 9.46 15.37 1.33
CA ILE A 565 9.69 15.95 0.00
C ILE A 565 11.19 16.25 -0.13
N GLU A 566 11.96 15.22 -0.43
CA GLU A 566 13.42 15.34 -0.64
C GLU A 566 13.77 16.07 -1.95
N ASN A 567 12.88 16.07 -2.96
CA ASN A 567 13.11 16.72 -4.25
C ASN A 567 11.88 17.56 -4.70
N PRO A 568 12.04 18.85 -5.05
CA PRO A 568 10.97 19.71 -5.57
C PRO A 568 10.27 19.22 -6.86
N LYS A 569 10.85 18.25 -7.58
CA LYS A 569 10.21 17.58 -8.74
C LYS A 569 9.15 16.57 -8.32
N PHE A 570 9.30 15.96 -7.14
CA PHE A 570 8.41 14.91 -6.64
C PHE A 570 7.08 15.46 -6.11
N LEU A 571 7.02 16.73 -5.73
CA LEU A 571 5.77 17.44 -5.45
C LEU A 571 5.20 18.06 -6.73
N ARG A 572 3.93 17.76 -7.02
CA ARG A 572 3.14 18.29 -8.14
C ARG A 572 1.86 18.92 -7.62
N LEU A 573 1.60 20.19 -7.96
CA LEU A 573 0.28 20.80 -7.85
C LEU A 573 -0.55 20.31 -9.05
N MET A 574 -1.75 19.77 -8.79
CA MET A 574 -2.67 19.39 -9.86
C MET A 574 -3.45 20.62 -10.34
N LEU A 575 -3.64 20.71 -11.65
CA LEU A 575 -4.72 21.53 -12.21
C LEU A 575 -6.06 20.87 -11.86
N ASN A 576 -7.06 21.70 -11.58
CA ASN A 576 -8.44 21.27 -11.36
C ASN A 576 -9.18 21.26 -12.71
#